data_AF-A0A419G5F1-F1
#
_entry.id   AF-A0A419G5F1-F1
#
_cell.length_a   1.000
_cell.length_b   1.000
_cell.length_c   1.000
_cell.angle_alpha   90.00
_cell.angle_beta   90.00
_cell.angle_gamma   90.00
#
_symmetry.space_group_name_H-M   'P 1'
#
loop_
_entity.id
_entity.type
_entity.pdbx_description
1 polymer ?
#
loop_
_entity_poly.entity_id
_entity_poly.type
_entity_poly.pdbx_seq_one_letter_code
_entity_poly.pdbx_strand_id
1 'polypeptide(L)'
;MSLVAGCDVGSTTGKAVILKDGEICSYEIIQCTPSPVRTAQLVMTEAARKAGLSGTEQLAYVVGTGYGRMKIPFANENISEITCHGVGAHWLCPSVRTIIDIGGQDCKVISLNDEGRVIDFVMNDKCAAGTGRFLEAMARVLSLSLEELSNISLEASSPANITSQCSVFSESEVITLLNEGREVPDVAAGIHLAVANRLLALVKKVGQQPDLAVAGGCAKSNGLIKILTEKLNMPIIAVPQDPQIIGALGAAVLAAGKAG
;
A
#
# COMPACT_ATOMS: atom_id res chain seq x y z
N MET A 1 27.01 -5.42 -14.36
CA MET A 1 26.48 -4.79 -13.13
C MET A 1 25.54 -3.67 -13.55
N SER A 2 24.30 -4.02 -13.85
CA SER A 2 23.28 -3.03 -14.19
C SER A 2 22.53 -2.64 -12.92
N LEU A 3 22.74 -1.41 -12.46
CA LEU A 3 21.91 -0.81 -11.43
C LEU A 3 20.66 -0.25 -12.10
N VAL A 4 19.49 -0.64 -11.62
CA VAL A 4 18.20 -0.15 -12.13
C VAL A 4 17.34 0.29 -10.96
N ALA A 5 16.34 1.12 -11.22
CA ALA A 5 15.48 1.61 -10.16
C ALA A 5 14.00 1.68 -10.54
N GLY A 6 13.17 1.65 -9.51
CA GLY A 6 11.76 1.97 -9.59
C GLY A 6 11.45 3.14 -8.66
N CYS A 7 10.63 4.07 -9.14
CA CYS A 7 10.18 5.23 -8.36
C CYS A 7 8.65 5.28 -8.36
N ASP A 8 8.05 5.10 -7.20
CA ASP A 8 6.61 5.14 -6.96
C ASP A 8 6.25 6.41 -6.21
N VAL A 9 5.60 7.35 -6.90
CA VAL A 9 5.11 8.58 -6.27
C VAL A 9 3.61 8.46 -6.06
N GLY A 10 3.22 8.10 -4.84
CA GLY A 10 1.81 8.00 -4.43
C GLY A 10 1.22 9.34 -3.98
N SER A 11 -0.02 9.29 -3.47
CA SER A 11 -0.70 10.47 -2.92
C SER A 11 -0.14 10.94 -1.57
N THR A 12 0.40 10.01 -0.78
CA THR A 12 0.81 10.24 0.61
C THR A 12 2.30 9.97 0.80
N THR A 13 2.84 8.94 0.15
CA THR A 13 4.26 8.58 0.26
C THR A 13 4.91 8.40 -1.12
N GLY A 14 6.18 8.80 -1.20
CA GLY A 14 7.08 8.47 -2.30
C GLY A 14 7.98 7.32 -1.91
N LYS A 15 8.22 6.38 -2.82
CA LYS A 15 9.03 5.18 -2.59
C LYS A 15 10.01 5.00 -3.74
N ALA A 16 11.24 4.61 -3.44
CA ALA A 16 12.23 4.22 -4.44
C ALA A 16 12.89 2.91 -4.05
N VAL A 17 13.15 2.06 -5.04
CA VAL A 17 13.89 0.81 -4.88
C VAL A 17 14.97 0.76 -5.94
N ILE A 18 16.19 0.43 -5.55
CA ILE A 18 17.33 0.21 -6.44
C ILE A 18 17.68 -1.27 -6.40
N LEU A 19 17.73 -1.89 -7.59
CA LEU A 19 18.20 -3.24 -7.76
C LEU A 19 19.63 -3.24 -8.30
N LYS A 20 20.45 -4.17 -7.81
CA LYS A 20 21.78 -4.49 -8.35
C LYS A 20 21.80 -5.97 -8.70
N ASP A 21 22.00 -6.27 -9.98
CA ASP A 21 22.10 -7.65 -10.47
C ASP A 21 20.90 -8.53 -10.05
N GLY A 22 19.71 -7.92 -10.02
CA GLY A 22 18.45 -8.60 -9.65
C GLY A 22 18.11 -8.60 -8.17
N GLU A 23 19.01 -8.15 -7.29
CA GLU A 23 18.77 -8.10 -5.83
C GLU A 23 18.50 -6.68 -5.34
N ILE A 24 17.70 -6.55 -4.26
CA ILE A 24 17.44 -5.25 -3.64
C ILE A 24 18.72 -4.72 -3.00
N CYS A 25 19.27 -3.66 -3.58
CA CYS A 25 20.46 -2.98 -3.08
C CYS A 25 20.10 -1.92 -2.03
N SER A 26 19.03 -1.16 -2.27
CA SER A 26 18.51 -0.17 -1.32
C SER A 26 17.05 0.16 -1.60
N TYR A 27 16.39 0.74 -0.60
CA TYR A 27 15.11 1.40 -0.78
C TYR A 27 14.96 2.60 0.16
N GLU A 28 14.04 3.49 -0.18
CA GLU A 28 13.59 4.55 0.71
C GLU A 28 12.08 4.80 0.58
N ILE A 29 11.47 5.23 1.69
CA ILE A 29 10.10 5.73 1.78
C ILE A 29 10.14 7.12 2.41
N ILE A 30 9.52 8.10 1.77
CA ILE A 30 9.34 9.44 2.33
C ILE A 30 7.88 9.87 2.29
N GLN A 31 7.49 10.81 3.14
CA GLN A 31 6.23 11.52 2.99
C GLN A 31 6.26 12.40 1.73
N CYS A 32 5.17 12.39 0.97
CA CYS A 32 5.04 13.22 -0.21
C CYS A 32 5.11 14.71 0.16
N THR A 33 5.87 15.46 -0.63
CA THR A 33 5.75 16.91 -0.68
C THR A 33 4.57 17.29 -1.57
N PRO A 34 4.09 18.56 -1.54
CA PRO A 34 3.09 19.05 -2.49
C PRO A 34 3.50 18.95 -3.97
N SER A 35 4.79 18.78 -4.27
CA SER A 35 5.32 18.61 -5.62
C SER A 35 5.72 17.16 -5.88
N PRO A 36 5.03 16.42 -6.77
CA PRO A 36 5.43 15.08 -7.17
C PRO A 36 6.86 15.00 -7.70
N VAL A 37 7.32 16.04 -8.43
CA VAL A 37 8.69 16.15 -8.93
C VAL A 37 9.70 16.17 -7.77
N ARG A 38 9.44 17.00 -6.76
CA ARG A 38 10.31 17.11 -5.57
C ARG A 38 10.30 15.83 -4.75
N THR A 39 9.13 15.20 -4.59
CA THR A 39 9.02 13.90 -3.91
C THR A 39 9.88 12.86 -4.62
N ALA A 40 9.77 12.74 -5.95
CA ALA A 40 10.55 11.79 -6.75
C ALA A 40 12.06 12.01 -6.58
N GLN A 41 12.51 13.26 -6.65
CA GLN A 41 13.92 13.62 -6.49
C GLN A 41 14.43 13.26 -5.08
N LEU A 42 13.70 13.62 -4.03
CA LEU A 42 14.12 13.37 -2.65
C LEU A 42 14.23 11.87 -2.35
N VAL A 43 13.21 11.10 -2.71
CA VAL A 43 13.19 9.66 -2.42
C VAL A 43 14.27 8.91 -3.20
N MET A 44 14.47 9.26 -4.47
CA MET A 44 15.50 8.64 -5.30
C MET A 44 16.90 9.02 -4.84
N THR A 45 17.13 10.30 -4.46
CA THR A 45 18.43 10.75 -3.92
C THR A 45 18.80 9.96 -2.69
N GLU A 46 17.86 9.75 -1.77
CA GLU A 46 18.12 9.02 -0.54
C GLU A 46 18.33 7.51 -0.77
N ALA A 47 17.54 6.90 -1.66
CA ALA A 47 17.77 5.51 -2.07
C ALA A 47 19.15 5.34 -2.73
N ALA A 48 19.55 6.27 -3.62
CA ALA A 48 20.85 6.28 -4.27
C ALA A 48 22.00 6.43 -3.26
N ARG A 49 21.84 7.34 -2.28
CA ARG A 49 22.79 7.53 -1.18
C ARG A 49 22.98 6.25 -0.37
N LYS A 50 21.91 5.55 -0.03
CA LYS A 50 21.95 4.24 0.67
C LYS A 50 22.61 3.15 -0.16
N ALA A 51 22.50 3.21 -1.49
CA ALA A 51 23.19 2.31 -2.42
C ALA A 51 24.66 2.69 -2.67
N GLY A 52 25.16 3.79 -2.07
CA GLY A 52 26.52 4.29 -2.30
C GLY A 52 26.74 4.95 -3.66
N LEU A 53 25.66 5.43 -4.30
CA LEU A 53 25.71 6.11 -5.59
C LEU A 53 25.81 7.63 -5.41
N SER A 54 26.52 8.27 -6.32
CA SER A 54 26.70 9.73 -6.34
C SER A 54 25.50 10.47 -6.93
N GLY A 55 24.64 9.75 -7.67
CA GLY A 55 23.50 10.32 -8.38
C GLY A 55 22.76 9.29 -9.25
N THR A 56 21.65 9.72 -9.85
CA THR A 56 20.77 8.88 -10.67
C THR A 56 21.34 8.53 -12.04
N GLU A 57 22.35 9.27 -12.51
CA GLU A 57 23.06 9.03 -13.78
C GLU A 57 23.79 7.69 -13.83
N GLN A 58 24.00 7.04 -12.68
CA GLN A 58 24.59 5.71 -12.56
C GLN A 58 23.56 4.57 -12.71
N LEU A 59 22.27 4.91 -12.81
CA LEU A 59 21.18 3.96 -13.05
C LEU A 59 21.04 3.74 -14.56
N ALA A 60 21.11 2.48 -14.99
CA ALA A 60 20.96 2.10 -16.39
C ALA A 60 19.53 2.31 -16.90
N TYR A 61 18.54 2.11 -16.04
CA TYR A 61 17.13 2.30 -16.37
C TYR A 61 16.30 2.57 -15.12
N VAL A 62 15.31 3.46 -15.25
CA VAL A 62 14.37 3.83 -14.18
C VAL A 62 12.93 3.76 -14.69
N VAL A 63 12.08 3.04 -13.98
CA VAL A 63 10.63 3.03 -14.22
C VAL A 63 9.92 3.87 -13.16
N GLY A 64 9.08 4.80 -13.62
CA GLY A 64 8.17 5.59 -12.80
C GLY A 64 6.79 4.93 -12.66
N THR A 65 6.21 4.99 -11.46
CA THR A 65 4.87 4.47 -11.16
C THR A 65 4.14 5.32 -10.09
N GLY A 66 2.90 4.95 -9.77
CA GLY A 66 2.02 5.66 -8.84
C GLY A 66 1.28 6.83 -9.48
N TYR A 67 0.52 7.54 -8.64
CA TYR A 67 -0.27 8.72 -9.02
C TYR A 67 0.56 9.80 -9.72
N GLY A 68 1.77 10.06 -9.21
CA GLY A 68 2.69 11.08 -9.69
C GLY A 68 3.59 10.65 -10.86
N ARG A 69 3.43 9.45 -11.43
CA ARG A 69 4.37 8.88 -12.42
C ARG A 69 4.75 9.81 -13.58
N MET A 70 3.75 10.54 -14.11
CA MET A 70 3.95 11.48 -15.23
C MET A 70 4.80 12.71 -14.87
N LYS A 71 5.19 12.86 -13.61
CA LYS A 71 5.98 13.97 -13.06
C LYS A 71 7.34 13.51 -12.52
N ILE A 72 7.75 12.27 -12.76
CA ILE A 72 9.06 11.75 -12.38
C ILE A 72 10.06 12.13 -13.48
N PRO A 73 10.96 13.10 -13.27
CA PRO A 73 11.71 13.73 -14.36
C PRO A 73 12.82 12.85 -14.94
N PHE A 74 13.27 11.84 -14.19
CA PHE A 74 14.36 10.93 -14.55
C PHE A 74 13.88 9.52 -14.93
N ALA A 75 12.56 9.30 -15.03
CA ALA A 75 12.02 8.02 -15.45
C ALA A 75 12.21 7.83 -16.97
N ASN A 76 12.76 6.68 -17.37
CA ASN A 76 12.85 6.29 -18.77
C ASN A 76 11.49 5.83 -19.32
N GLU A 77 10.67 5.22 -18.46
CA GLU A 77 9.34 4.72 -18.81
C GLU A 77 8.38 4.90 -17.61
N ASN A 78 7.09 5.13 -17.90
CA ASN A 78 6.04 5.22 -16.89
C ASN A 78 5.10 4.03 -17.02
N ILE A 79 4.96 3.25 -15.96
CA ILE A 79 4.12 2.06 -15.92
C ILE A 79 3.03 2.23 -14.85
N SER A 80 1.87 1.63 -15.07
CA SER A 80 0.75 1.67 -14.13
C SER A 80 1.14 1.03 -12.78
N GLU A 81 0.67 1.61 -11.68
CA GLU A 81 0.85 1.04 -10.35
C GLU A 81 0.17 -0.31 -10.18
N ILE A 82 -0.89 -0.60 -10.94
CA ILE A 82 -1.53 -1.92 -10.98
C ILE A 82 -0.52 -2.99 -11.42
N THR A 83 0.15 -2.73 -12.54
CA THR A 83 1.18 -3.63 -13.08
C THR A 83 2.37 -3.72 -12.13
N CYS A 84 2.86 -2.59 -11.64
CA CYS A 84 4.02 -2.57 -10.76
C CYS A 84 3.75 -3.28 -9.43
N HIS A 85 2.59 -3.10 -8.78
CA HIS A 85 2.26 -3.84 -7.57
C HIS A 85 2.12 -5.35 -7.83
N GLY A 86 1.50 -5.75 -8.95
CA GLY A 86 1.41 -7.14 -9.35
C GLY A 86 2.78 -7.80 -9.53
N VAL A 87 3.65 -7.15 -10.32
CA VAL A 87 5.02 -7.63 -10.57
C VAL A 87 5.84 -7.67 -9.28
N GLY A 88 5.78 -6.62 -8.46
CA GLY A 88 6.53 -6.56 -7.21
C GLY A 88 6.10 -7.63 -6.21
N ALA A 89 4.79 -7.86 -6.07
CA ALA A 89 4.27 -8.89 -5.19
C ALA A 89 4.64 -10.29 -5.68
N HIS A 90 4.51 -10.56 -6.98
CA HIS A 90 4.88 -11.85 -7.57
C HIS A 90 6.39 -12.13 -7.50
N TRP A 91 7.22 -11.10 -7.65
CA TRP A 91 8.67 -11.23 -7.49
C TRP A 91 9.05 -11.63 -6.06
N LEU A 92 8.38 -11.07 -5.05
CA LEU A 92 8.59 -11.42 -3.64
C LEU A 92 7.99 -12.78 -3.27
N CYS A 93 6.84 -13.12 -3.86
CA CYS A 93 6.06 -14.31 -3.56
C CYS A 93 5.46 -14.88 -4.85
N PRO A 94 6.15 -15.81 -5.54
CA PRO A 94 5.70 -16.35 -6.84
C PRO A 94 4.33 -17.04 -6.83
N SER A 95 3.87 -17.50 -5.67
CA SER A 95 2.54 -18.11 -5.50
C SER A 95 1.39 -17.10 -5.37
N VAL A 96 1.66 -15.81 -5.23
CA VAL A 96 0.61 -14.80 -5.06
C VAL A 96 -0.28 -14.71 -6.30
N ARG A 97 -1.60 -14.72 -6.08
CA ARG A 97 -2.63 -14.59 -7.11
C ARG A 97 -3.59 -13.44 -6.87
N THR A 98 -3.70 -12.96 -5.62
CA THR A 98 -4.50 -11.78 -5.28
C THR A 98 -3.67 -10.78 -4.48
N ILE A 99 -3.75 -9.51 -4.83
CA ILE A 99 -3.11 -8.42 -4.07
C ILE A 99 -4.18 -7.42 -3.67
N ILE A 100 -4.21 -7.06 -2.39
CA ILE A 100 -4.97 -5.92 -1.88
C ILE A 100 -3.96 -4.80 -1.57
N ASP A 101 -3.94 -3.74 -2.37
CA ASP A 101 -3.14 -2.55 -2.10
C ASP A 101 -3.99 -1.50 -1.38
N ILE A 102 -3.57 -1.10 -0.17
CA ILE A 102 -4.31 -0.14 0.66
C ILE A 102 -3.45 1.10 0.87
N GLY A 103 -3.61 2.05 -0.06
CA GLY A 103 -2.92 3.32 -0.09
C GLY A 103 -3.55 4.36 0.85
N GLY A 104 -3.04 5.60 0.75
CA GLY A 104 -3.56 6.72 1.51
C GLY A 104 -4.92 7.20 1.03
N GLN A 105 -5.09 7.41 -0.28
CA GLN A 105 -6.32 7.98 -0.86
C GLN A 105 -7.13 7.00 -1.70
N ASP A 106 -6.57 5.84 -2.03
CA ASP A 106 -7.23 4.80 -2.79
C ASP A 106 -6.94 3.41 -2.20
N CYS A 107 -7.70 2.43 -2.64
CA CYS A 107 -7.41 1.02 -2.42
C CYS A 107 -7.75 0.21 -3.67
N LYS A 108 -7.03 -0.91 -3.86
CA LYS A 108 -7.06 -1.69 -5.09
C LYS A 108 -7.05 -3.18 -4.77
N VAL A 109 -7.73 -3.95 -5.60
CA VAL A 109 -7.60 -5.40 -5.63
C VAL A 109 -7.18 -5.81 -7.03
N ILE A 110 -6.15 -6.64 -7.11
CA ILE A 110 -5.48 -7.04 -8.35
C ILE A 110 -5.42 -8.57 -8.36
N SER A 111 -5.88 -9.20 -9.44
CA SER A 111 -5.67 -10.62 -9.69
C SER A 111 -4.53 -10.85 -10.67
N LEU A 112 -3.71 -11.87 -10.40
CA LEU A 112 -2.60 -12.27 -11.24
C LEU A 112 -2.80 -13.67 -11.79
N ASN A 113 -2.22 -13.94 -12.96
CA ASN A 113 -2.06 -15.28 -13.48
C ASN A 113 -0.80 -15.96 -12.94
N ASP A 114 -0.53 -17.18 -13.41
CA ASP A 114 0.61 -17.98 -12.94
C ASP A 114 1.97 -17.37 -13.28
N GLU A 115 2.06 -16.53 -14.31
CA GLU A 115 3.26 -15.77 -14.67
C GLU A 115 3.35 -14.39 -14.01
N GLY A 116 2.48 -14.09 -13.03
CA GLY A 116 2.49 -12.81 -12.32
C GLY A 116 1.95 -11.62 -13.12
N ARG A 117 1.26 -11.87 -14.23
CA ARG A 117 0.64 -10.83 -15.06
C ARG A 117 -0.77 -10.52 -14.54
N VAL A 118 -1.13 -9.24 -14.59
CA VAL A 118 -2.46 -8.76 -14.19
C VAL A 118 -3.53 -9.34 -15.12
N ILE A 119 -4.50 -10.06 -14.54
CA ILE A 119 -5.69 -10.55 -15.25
C ILE A 119 -6.80 -9.51 -15.17
N ASP A 120 -7.11 -9.09 -13.94
CA ASP A 120 -8.18 -8.15 -13.66
C ASP A 120 -7.82 -7.29 -12.44
N PHE A 121 -8.47 -6.14 -12.32
CA PHE A 121 -8.32 -5.29 -11.16
C PHE A 121 -9.56 -4.43 -10.93
N VAL A 122 -9.77 -4.05 -9.67
CA VAL A 122 -10.71 -3.01 -9.29
C VAL A 122 -10.03 -2.02 -8.35
N MET A 123 -10.38 -0.75 -8.50
CA MET A 123 -9.87 0.33 -7.66
C MET A 123 -11.02 1.17 -7.14
N ASN A 124 -10.88 1.63 -5.90
CA ASN A 124 -11.69 2.69 -5.33
C ASN A 124 -10.79 3.90 -5.05
N ASP A 125 -10.94 4.94 -5.87
CA ASP A 125 -10.18 6.20 -5.82
C ASP A 125 -11.06 7.44 -5.53
N LYS A 126 -12.39 7.26 -5.47
CA LYS A 126 -13.35 8.36 -5.27
C LYS A 126 -13.77 8.54 -3.81
N CYS A 127 -13.51 7.54 -2.97
CA CYS A 127 -13.97 7.53 -1.59
C CYS A 127 -12.82 7.23 -0.64
N ALA A 128 -12.58 8.14 0.32
CA ALA A 128 -11.62 7.93 1.39
C ALA A 128 -12.00 6.75 2.31
N ALA A 129 -13.26 6.35 2.31
CA ALA A 129 -13.72 5.26 3.12
C ALA A 129 -13.10 3.94 2.61
N GLY A 130 -12.36 3.25 3.47
CA GLY A 130 -11.60 2.06 3.09
C GLY A 130 -10.13 2.30 2.71
N THR A 131 -9.60 3.51 2.96
CA THR A 131 -8.20 3.87 2.68
C THR A 131 -7.49 4.36 3.94
N GLY A 132 -6.18 4.62 3.85
CA GLY A 132 -5.40 5.18 4.95
C GLY A 132 -5.92 6.53 5.44
N ARG A 133 -6.51 7.35 4.57
CA ARG A 133 -7.12 8.64 4.92
C ARG A 133 -8.28 8.49 5.91
N PHE A 134 -9.06 7.42 5.79
CA PHE A 134 -10.08 7.10 6.78
C PHE A 134 -9.45 6.73 8.12
N LEU A 135 -8.42 5.87 8.13
CA LEU A 135 -7.72 5.49 9.35
C LEU A 135 -7.07 6.71 10.04
N GLU A 136 -6.47 7.63 9.29
CA GLU A 136 -5.91 8.90 9.81
C GLU A 136 -6.97 9.77 10.47
N ALA A 137 -8.16 9.85 9.88
CA ALA A 137 -9.26 10.61 10.44
C ALA A 137 -9.76 9.98 11.75
N MET A 138 -9.97 8.66 11.76
CA MET A 138 -10.43 7.93 12.93
C MET A 138 -9.40 7.93 14.07
N ALA A 139 -8.11 7.76 13.75
CA ALA A 139 -7.03 7.84 14.73
C ALA A 139 -7.05 9.21 15.43
N ARG A 140 -7.23 10.30 14.67
CA ARG A 140 -7.36 11.66 15.23
C ARG A 140 -8.57 11.82 16.14
N VAL A 141 -9.73 11.27 15.76
CA VAL A 141 -10.93 11.29 16.61
C VAL A 141 -10.65 10.60 17.95
N LEU A 142 -9.91 9.48 17.93
CA LEU A 142 -9.51 8.77 19.13
C LEU A 142 -8.29 9.37 19.85
N SER A 143 -7.70 10.45 19.30
CA SER A 143 -6.43 11.03 19.78
C SER A 143 -5.27 10.00 19.84
N LEU A 144 -5.23 9.10 18.87
CA LEU A 144 -4.22 8.07 18.69
C LEU A 144 -3.37 8.34 17.42
N SER A 145 -2.15 7.80 17.41
CA SER A 145 -1.41 7.55 16.18
C SER A 145 -2.02 6.37 15.40
N LEU A 146 -1.64 6.22 14.12
CA LEU A 146 -2.05 5.05 13.32
C LEU A 146 -1.54 3.72 13.91
N GLU A 147 -0.36 3.74 14.52
CA GLU A 147 0.24 2.57 15.17
C GLU A 147 -0.53 2.20 16.44
N GLU A 148 -0.85 3.18 17.29
CA GLU A 148 -1.68 2.96 18.48
C GLU A 148 -3.08 2.48 18.11
N LEU A 149 -3.72 3.08 17.10
CA LEU A 149 -5.00 2.61 16.56
C LEU A 149 -4.92 1.13 16.15
N SER A 150 -3.83 0.73 15.49
CA SER A 150 -3.60 -0.65 15.10
C SER A 150 -3.51 -1.59 16.29
N ASN A 151 -2.63 -1.27 17.24
CA ASN A 151 -2.31 -2.15 18.35
C ASN A 151 -3.47 -2.25 19.34
N ILE A 152 -4.11 -1.14 19.71
CA ILE A 152 -5.22 -1.13 20.67
C ILE A 152 -6.42 -1.94 20.16
N SER A 153 -6.64 -1.99 18.84
CA SER A 153 -7.73 -2.78 18.26
C SER A 153 -7.57 -4.29 18.46
N LEU A 154 -6.37 -4.78 18.76
CA LEU A 154 -6.11 -6.20 19.01
C LEU A 154 -6.66 -6.66 20.36
N GLU A 155 -6.86 -5.73 21.29
CA GLU A 155 -7.40 -5.95 22.64
C GLU A 155 -8.94 -5.99 22.66
N ALA A 156 -9.59 -5.71 21.52
CA ALA A 156 -11.04 -5.70 21.42
C ALA A 156 -11.66 -7.05 21.78
N SER A 157 -12.74 -6.99 22.56
CA SER A 157 -13.55 -8.16 22.92
C SER A 157 -14.82 -8.25 22.09
N SER A 158 -15.34 -7.09 21.64
CA SER A 158 -16.59 -6.96 20.90
C SER A 158 -16.52 -5.77 19.95
N PRO A 159 -15.95 -5.93 18.73
CA PRO A 159 -15.79 -4.85 17.77
C PRO A 159 -17.09 -4.05 17.57
N ALA A 160 -16.99 -2.72 17.65
CA ALA A 160 -18.13 -1.85 17.45
C ALA A 160 -18.64 -1.95 16.00
N ASN A 161 -19.95 -1.95 15.84
CA ASN A 161 -20.56 -1.95 14.52
C ASN A 161 -20.69 -0.51 14.01
N ILE A 162 -19.81 -0.11 13.10
CA ILE A 162 -19.87 1.20 12.44
C ILE A 162 -20.60 1.02 11.11
N THR A 163 -21.81 1.55 11.04
CA THR A 163 -22.74 1.36 9.93
C THR A 163 -22.57 2.40 8.83
N SER A 164 -22.00 3.56 9.17
CA SER A 164 -21.82 4.67 8.23
C SER A 164 -20.88 4.32 7.07
N GLN A 165 -21.36 4.57 5.85
CA GLN A 165 -20.57 4.37 4.64
C GLN A 165 -19.68 5.57 4.29
N CYS A 166 -20.03 6.77 4.74
CA CYS A 166 -19.24 7.99 4.51
C CYS A 166 -18.23 8.17 5.65
N SER A 167 -16.97 8.51 5.31
CA SER A 167 -15.95 8.80 6.33
C SER A 167 -16.38 9.90 7.30
N VAL A 168 -17.01 10.97 6.81
CA VAL A 168 -17.48 12.10 7.63
C VAL A 168 -18.54 11.66 8.64
N PHE A 169 -19.53 10.86 8.21
CA PHE A 169 -20.55 10.36 9.13
C PHE A 169 -20.01 9.29 10.08
N SER A 170 -19.01 8.53 9.65
CA SER A 170 -18.32 7.57 10.52
C SER A 170 -17.59 8.28 11.67
N GLU A 171 -17.03 9.48 11.45
CA GLU A 171 -16.43 10.27 12.54
C GLU A 171 -17.48 10.61 13.61
N SER A 172 -18.67 11.07 13.19
CA SER A 172 -19.76 11.36 14.12
C SER A 172 -20.25 10.10 14.85
N GLU A 173 -20.40 8.98 14.15
CA GLU A 173 -20.80 7.70 14.74
C GLU A 173 -19.77 7.21 15.77
N VAL A 174 -18.47 7.33 15.47
CA VAL A 174 -17.38 7.00 16.41
C VAL A 174 -17.45 7.86 17.67
N ILE A 175 -17.67 9.18 17.53
CA ILE A 175 -17.82 10.08 18.68
C ILE A 175 -19.03 9.68 19.53
N THR A 176 -20.16 9.34 18.89
CA THR A 176 -21.36 8.86 19.61
C THR A 176 -21.06 7.58 20.39
N LEU A 177 -20.42 6.58 19.79
CA LEU A 177 -20.07 5.33 20.46
C LEU A 177 -19.20 5.57 21.70
N LEU A 178 -18.24 6.49 21.64
CA LEU A 178 -17.40 6.85 22.78
C LEU A 178 -18.21 7.54 23.89
N ASN A 179 -19.12 8.46 23.53
CA ASN A 179 -19.99 9.13 24.49
C ASN A 179 -20.98 8.16 25.16
N GLU A 180 -21.36 7.08 24.47
CA GLU A 180 -22.17 5.98 25.00
C GLU A 180 -21.37 5.01 25.88
N GLY A 181 -20.07 5.25 26.07
CA GLY A 181 -19.21 4.45 26.94
C GLY A 181 -18.66 3.18 26.29
N ARG A 182 -18.62 3.10 24.95
CA ARG A 182 -17.93 1.99 24.28
C ARG A 182 -16.43 2.10 24.48
N GLU A 183 -15.82 0.97 24.84
CA GLU A 183 -14.38 0.84 25.04
C GLU A 183 -13.60 1.16 23.76
N VAL A 184 -12.50 1.91 23.91
CA VAL A 184 -11.66 2.36 22.78
C VAL A 184 -11.14 1.19 21.94
N PRO A 185 -10.66 0.06 22.51
CA PRO A 185 -10.29 -1.14 21.74
C PRO A 185 -11.40 -1.63 20.81
N ASP A 186 -12.64 -1.70 21.30
CA ASP A 186 -13.79 -2.18 20.53
C ASP A 186 -14.14 -1.21 19.39
N VAL A 187 -14.06 0.09 19.64
CA VAL A 187 -14.26 1.13 18.61
C VAL A 187 -13.16 1.06 17.55
N ALA A 188 -11.90 0.90 17.95
CA ALA A 188 -10.76 0.75 17.04
C ALA A 188 -10.87 -0.51 16.16
N ALA A 189 -11.31 -1.63 16.72
CA ALA A 189 -11.61 -2.84 15.94
C ALA A 189 -12.80 -2.62 14.99
N GLY A 190 -13.82 -1.87 15.41
CA GLY A 190 -14.94 -1.47 14.55
C GLY A 190 -14.51 -0.63 13.35
N ILE A 191 -13.55 0.28 13.53
CA ILE A 191 -12.94 1.09 12.47
C ILE A 191 -12.25 0.19 11.44
N HIS A 192 -11.41 -0.75 11.89
CA HIS A 192 -10.77 -1.71 10.99
C HIS A 192 -11.78 -2.62 10.29
N LEU A 193 -12.84 -3.05 10.98
CA LEU A 193 -13.95 -3.82 10.40
C LEU A 193 -14.67 -3.06 9.29
N ALA A 194 -14.91 -1.76 9.47
CA ALA A 194 -15.52 -0.91 8.46
C ALA A 194 -14.63 -0.79 7.19
N VAL A 195 -13.30 -0.73 7.35
CA VAL A 195 -12.35 -0.75 6.22
C VAL A 195 -12.35 -2.12 5.55
N ALA A 196 -12.23 -3.20 6.33
CA ALA A 196 -12.21 -4.57 5.81
C ALA A 196 -13.46 -4.89 4.99
N ASN A 197 -14.65 -4.53 5.46
CA ASN A 197 -15.90 -4.78 4.73
C ASN A 197 -15.93 -4.13 3.34
N ARG A 198 -15.30 -2.96 3.17
CA ARG A 198 -15.18 -2.29 1.87
C ARG A 198 -14.21 -3.02 0.96
N LEU A 199 -13.06 -3.45 1.49
CA LEU A 199 -12.08 -4.22 0.75
C LEU A 199 -12.64 -5.57 0.29
N LEU A 200 -13.41 -6.26 1.14
CA LEU A 200 -14.10 -7.50 0.77
C LEU A 200 -15.06 -7.31 -0.42
N ALA A 201 -15.75 -6.17 -0.49
CA ALA A 201 -16.62 -5.87 -1.62
C ALA A 201 -15.84 -5.71 -2.93
N LEU A 202 -14.61 -5.19 -2.87
CA LEU A 202 -13.70 -5.12 -4.02
C LEU A 202 -13.16 -6.50 -4.38
N VAL A 203 -12.74 -7.28 -3.39
CA VAL A 203 -12.26 -8.66 -3.56
C VAL A 203 -13.31 -9.53 -4.25
N LYS A 204 -14.58 -9.41 -3.85
CA LYS A 204 -15.69 -10.13 -4.49
C LYS A 204 -15.88 -9.80 -5.97
N LYS A 205 -15.52 -8.59 -6.42
CA LYS A 205 -15.67 -8.18 -7.83
C LYS A 205 -14.60 -8.80 -8.72
N VAL A 206 -13.36 -8.81 -8.24
CA VAL A 206 -12.20 -9.37 -8.97
C VAL A 206 -12.16 -10.91 -8.85
N GLY A 207 -12.68 -11.44 -7.75
CA GLY A 207 -12.54 -12.83 -7.37
C GLY A 207 -11.32 -13.03 -6.46
N GLN A 208 -11.49 -13.83 -5.40
CA GLN A 208 -10.41 -14.18 -4.50
C GLN A 208 -9.72 -15.47 -4.96
N GLN A 209 -8.39 -15.44 -5.05
CA GLN A 209 -7.57 -16.63 -5.28
C GLN A 209 -6.37 -16.64 -4.31
N PRO A 210 -6.13 -17.76 -3.61
CA PRO A 210 -4.90 -17.93 -2.86
C PRO A 210 -3.70 -18.09 -3.82
N ASP A 211 -2.50 -17.61 -3.49
CA ASP A 211 -2.19 -16.87 -2.26
C ASP A 211 -2.56 -15.38 -2.35
N LEU A 212 -2.91 -14.78 -1.21
CA LEU A 212 -3.31 -13.36 -1.12
C LEU A 212 -2.30 -12.55 -0.30
N ALA A 213 -1.76 -11.47 -0.88
CA ALA A 213 -0.90 -10.52 -0.19
C ALA A 213 -1.60 -9.17 0.01
N VAL A 214 -1.20 -8.41 1.04
CA VAL A 214 -1.62 -7.02 1.24
C VAL A 214 -0.41 -6.10 1.12
N ALA A 215 -0.57 -5.03 0.33
CA ALA A 215 0.44 -4.03 0.05
C ALA A 215 -0.01 -2.64 0.52
N GLY A 216 0.90 -1.67 0.42
CA GLY A 216 0.62 -0.28 0.74
C GLY A 216 0.82 0.06 2.22
N GLY A 217 0.52 1.30 2.58
CA GLY A 217 0.79 1.82 3.93
C GLY A 217 -0.01 1.13 5.01
N CYS A 218 -1.28 0.83 4.72
CA CYS A 218 -2.19 0.27 5.72
C CYS A 218 -1.94 -1.22 5.98
N ALA A 219 -1.17 -1.90 5.13
CA ALA A 219 -0.72 -3.27 5.38
C ALA A 219 0.16 -3.39 6.64
N LYS A 220 0.73 -2.27 7.13
CA LYS A 220 1.47 -2.22 8.40
C LYS A 220 0.56 -2.27 9.63
N SER A 221 -0.75 -2.12 9.47
CA SER A 221 -1.70 -2.21 10.58
C SER A 221 -2.02 -3.67 10.89
N ASN A 222 -1.40 -4.22 11.94
CA ASN A 222 -1.68 -5.56 12.46
C ASN A 222 -3.17 -5.76 12.78
N GLY A 223 -3.83 -4.75 13.36
CA GLY A 223 -5.27 -4.76 13.61
C GLY A 223 -6.10 -4.94 12.34
N LEU A 224 -5.75 -4.21 11.27
CA LEU A 224 -6.43 -4.35 9.98
C LEU A 224 -6.16 -5.72 9.33
N ILE A 225 -4.90 -6.18 9.35
CA ILE A 225 -4.51 -7.48 8.78
C ILE A 225 -5.21 -8.63 9.50
N LYS A 226 -5.33 -8.58 10.84
CA LYS A 226 -6.08 -9.57 11.63
C LYS A 226 -7.53 -9.65 11.15
N ILE A 227 -8.23 -8.52 11.10
CA ILE A 227 -9.64 -8.49 10.68
C ILE A 227 -9.82 -8.92 9.22
N LEU A 228 -8.93 -8.49 8.32
CA LEU A 228 -8.97 -8.92 6.92
C LEU A 228 -8.79 -10.44 6.80
N THR A 229 -7.84 -11.02 7.53
CA THR A 229 -7.60 -12.48 7.54
C THR A 229 -8.84 -13.23 8.00
N GLU A 230 -9.45 -12.79 9.11
CA GLU A 230 -10.69 -13.39 9.63
C GLU A 230 -11.86 -13.28 8.64
N LYS A 231 -12.01 -12.12 7.99
CA LYS A 231 -13.13 -11.86 7.07
C LYS A 231 -12.99 -12.50 5.69
N LEU A 232 -11.77 -12.61 5.18
CA LEU A 232 -11.49 -13.28 3.91
C LEU A 232 -11.55 -14.80 4.04
N ASN A 233 -11.50 -15.33 5.27
CA ASN A 233 -11.43 -16.76 5.56
C ASN A 233 -10.29 -17.46 4.79
N MET A 234 -9.15 -16.76 4.67
CA MET A 234 -7.92 -17.27 4.07
C MET A 234 -6.71 -16.59 4.70
N PRO A 235 -5.55 -17.26 4.77
CA PRO A 235 -4.33 -16.63 5.25
C PRO A 235 -3.88 -15.53 4.29
N ILE A 236 -3.48 -14.40 4.85
CA ILE A 236 -2.73 -13.37 4.13
C ILE A 236 -1.26 -13.73 4.22
N ILE A 237 -0.59 -13.88 3.06
CA ILE A 237 0.84 -14.17 3.03
C ILE A 237 1.63 -12.93 3.46
N ALA A 238 2.61 -13.15 4.33
CA ALA A 238 3.56 -12.11 4.69
C ALA A 238 4.57 -11.95 3.55
N VAL A 239 4.71 -10.72 3.06
CA VAL A 239 5.74 -10.34 2.10
C VAL A 239 7.07 -10.09 2.84
N PRO A 240 8.22 -10.59 2.37
CA PRO A 240 9.49 -10.51 3.09
C PRO A 240 10.17 -9.13 2.98
N GLN A 241 9.41 -8.07 2.76
CA GLN A 241 9.85 -6.68 2.61
C GLN A 241 8.79 -5.72 3.13
N ASP A 242 9.12 -4.43 3.25
CA ASP A 242 8.13 -3.41 3.61
C ASP A 242 6.99 -3.39 2.58
N PRO A 243 5.71 -3.58 2.97
CA PRO A 243 4.60 -3.64 2.02
C PRO A 243 4.39 -2.34 1.25
N GLN A 244 4.93 -1.20 1.70
CA GLN A 244 4.85 0.07 0.97
C GLN A 244 5.77 0.11 -0.26
N ILE A 245 6.84 -0.68 -0.32
CA ILE A 245 7.79 -0.60 -1.43
C ILE A 245 7.42 -1.49 -2.61
N ILE A 246 6.36 -2.30 -2.51
CA ILE A 246 5.99 -3.29 -3.52
C ILE A 246 5.80 -2.67 -4.91
N GLY A 247 5.13 -1.52 -5.00
CA GLY A 247 4.98 -0.79 -6.27
C GLY A 247 6.32 -0.33 -6.86
N ALA A 248 7.18 0.28 -6.05
CA ALA A 248 8.52 0.68 -6.48
C ALA A 248 9.40 -0.52 -6.86
N LEU A 249 9.29 -1.63 -6.14
CA LEU A 249 10.01 -2.87 -6.42
C LEU A 249 9.61 -3.43 -7.79
N GLY A 250 8.31 -3.55 -8.07
CA GLY A 250 7.87 -4.05 -9.37
C GLY A 250 8.28 -3.14 -10.53
N ALA A 251 8.29 -1.82 -10.31
CA ALA A 251 8.87 -0.89 -11.28
C ALA A 251 10.37 -1.18 -11.52
N ALA A 252 11.15 -1.41 -10.46
CA ALA A 252 12.57 -1.73 -10.58
C ALA A 252 12.82 -3.09 -11.28
N VAL A 253 11.99 -4.09 -11.03
CA VAL A 253 12.03 -5.40 -11.71
C VAL A 253 11.75 -5.24 -13.21
N LEU A 254 10.77 -4.41 -13.57
CA LEU A 254 10.49 -4.11 -14.97
C LEU A 254 11.65 -3.34 -15.63
N ALA A 255 12.28 -2.42 -14.91
CA ALA A 255 13.48 -1.73 -15.37
C ALA A 255 14.64 -2.70 -15.65
N ALA A 256 14.83 -3.73 -14.82
CA ALA A 256 15.86 -4.76 -15.03
C ALA A 256 15.68 -5.51 -16.36
N GLY A 257 14.43 -5.77 -16.77
CA GLY A 257 14.12 -6.40 -18.05
C GLY A 257 14.35 -5.50 -19.29
N LYS A 258 14.61 -4.20 -19.09
CA LYS A 258 14.85 -3.21 -20.16
C LYS A 258 16.30 -2.79 -20.29
N ALA A 259 17.11 -2.96 -19.24
CA ALA A 259 18.50 -2.54 -19.18
C ALA A 259 19.49 -3.50 -19.91
N GLY A 260 18.95 -4.50 -20.62
CA GLY A 260 19.70 -5.47 -21.43
C GLY A 260 19.93 -5.02 -22.87
#